data_AF-A0A7Y5PX22-F1
#
_entry.id   AF-A0A7Y5PX22-F1
#
_cell.length_a   1.000
_cell.length_b   1.000
_cell.length_c   1.000
_cell.angle_alpha   90.00
_cell.angle_beta   90.00
_cell.angle_gamma   90.00
#
_symmetry.space_group_name_H-M   'P 1'
#
loop_
_entity.id
_entity.type
_entity.pdbx_description
1 polymer ?
#
loop_
_entity_poly.entity_id
_entity_poly.type
_entity_poly.pdbx_seq_one_letter_code
_entity_poly.pdbx_strand_id
1 'polypeptide(L)'
;MLRNLFALFLAFFLCACASNHDFRRSELPNGAPDVAVLKAAAANAKVDQDQRRSLHSVRWIPLVSLNAEGFGADHEDGYPEGGHKLGRVQGWGPLYCALDSEEWHWDENDALYEREERFHVLWGLYRKDTLHVRTDRGWRSQTKSRWLWFFGGSDVEHSASKVAP
;
A
#
# COMPACT_ATOMS: atom_id res chain seq x y z
N MET A 1 -11.24 18.52 -36.02
CA MET A 1 -10.94 17.30 -35.25
C MET A 1 -9.83 17.48 -34.20
N LEU A 2 -8.72 18.18 -34.49
CA LEU A 2 -7.59 18.37 -33.56
C LEU A 2 -7.95 19.01 -32.20
N ARG A 3 -8.92 19.94 -32.19
CA ARG A 3 -9.32 20.70 -31.00
C ARG A 3 -10.04 19.83 -29.94
N ASN A 4 -10.75 18.78 -30.35
CA ASN A 4 -11.41 17.84 -29.44
C ASN A 4 -10.43 16.82 -28.86
N LEU A 5 -9.40 16.44 -29.61
CA LEU A 5 -8.31 15.57 -29.14
C LEU A 5 -7.47 16.27 -28.07
N PHE A 6 -7.21 17.57 -28.23
CA PHE A 6 -6.49 18.36 -27.24
C PHE A 6 -7.30 18.54 -25.95
N ALA A 7 -8.62 18.72 -26.04
CA ALA A 7 -9.49 18.81 -24.87
C ALA A 7 -9.62 17.46 -24.13
N LEU A 8 -9.66 16.33 -24.84
CA LEU A 8 -9.60 14.98 -24.26
C LEU A 8 -8.25 14.70 -23.59
N PHE A 9 -7.15 15.12 -24.21
CA PHE A 9 -5.82 15.02 -23.65
C PHE A 9 -5.69 15.90 -22.39
N LEU A 10 -6.16 17.15 -22.43
CA LEU A 10 -6.17 18.04 -21.26
C LEU A 10 -7.08 17.50 -20.15
N ALA A 11 -8.23 16.89 -20.50
CA ALA A 11 -9.13 16.25 -19.56
C ALA A 11 -8.53 14.99 -18.91
N PHE A 12 -7.67 14.26 -19.63
CA PHE A 12 -6.89 13.15 -19.08
C PHE A 12 -5.80 13.64 -18.09
N PHE A 13 -5.34 14.89 -18.24
CA PHE A 13 -4.43 15.56 -17.30
C PHE A 13 -5.12 16.26 -16.13
N LEU A 14 -6.46 16.29 -16.08
CA LEU A 14 -7.17 16.76 -14.90
C LEU A 14 -7.01 15.71 -13.81
N CYS A 15 -6.35 16.07 -12.71
CA CYS A 15 -6.12 15.23 -11.54
C CYS A 15 -7.37 14.38 -11.21
N ALA A 16 -7.27 13.07 -11.34
CA ALA A 16 -8.35 12.18 -10.95
C ALA A 16 -8.23 11.91 -9.44
N CYS A 17 -9.29 12.24 -8.71
CA CYS A 17 -9.47 11.81 -7.33
C CYS A 17 -10.68 10.89 -7.30
N ALA A 18 -10.45 9.61 -6.98
CA ALA A 18 -11.50 8.62 -6.78
C ALA A 18 -11.36 8.10 -5.35
N SER A 19 -12.32 8.44 -4.49
CA SER A 19 -12.28 8.06 -3.08
C SER A 19 -13.68 7.81 -2.56
N ASN A 20 -13.84 6.72 -1.82
CA ASN A 20 -15.04 6.45 -1.01
C ASN A 20 -14.77 6.61 0.50
N HIS A 21 -13.52 6.90 0.88
CA HIS A 21 -13.08 7.05 2.27
C HIS A 21 -11.89 8.01 2.42
N ASP A 22 -11.90 8.77 3.50
CA ASP A 22 -10.80 9.65 3.91
C ASP A 22 -9.97 8.98 5.01
N PHE A 23 -8.89 8.29 4.60
CA PHE A 23 -8.05 7.50 5.48
C PHE A 23 -7.37 8.31 6.59
N ARG A 24 -7.19 9.64 6.42
CA ARG A 24 -6.65 10.52 7.48
C ARG A 24 -7.52 10.56 8.73
N ARG A 25 -8.82 10.28 8.59
CA ARG A 25 -9.75 10.19 9.73
C ARG A 25 -9.63 8.89 10.49
N SER A 26 -8.97 7.91 9.89
CA SER A 26 -8.74 6.57 10.45
C SER A 26 -7.28 6.38 10.84
N GLU A 27 -6.59 7.47 11.14
CA GLU A 27 -5.23 7.46 11.67
C GLU A 27 -5.25 7.78 13.16
N LEU A 28 -4.51 6.99 13.93
CA LEU A 28 -4.20 7.26 15.32
C LEU A 28 -3.24 8.46 15.41
N PRO A 29 -3.11 9.10 16.58
CA PRO A 29 -2.18 10.23 16.77
C PRO A 29 -0.70 9.93 16.46
N ASN A 30 -0.32 8.65 16.47
CA ASN A 30 1.04 8.20 16.11
C ASN A 30 1.20 7.89 14.61
N GLY A 31 0.17 8.13 13.79
CA GLY A 31 0.16 7.85 12.34
C GLY A 31 -0.17 6.40 11.97
N ALA A 32 -0.35 5.50 12.94
CA ALA A 32 -0.77 4.12 12.68
C ALA A 32 -2.26 4.07 12.30
N PRO A 33 -2.70 3.11 11.47
CA PRO A 33 -4.11 2.96 11.13
C PRO A 33 -4.94 2.51 12.34
N ASP A 34 -6.11 3.14 12.52
CA ASP A 34 -7.15 2.73 13.45
C ASP A 34 -8.06 1.70 12.78
N VAL A 35 -7.76 0.42 13.00
CA VAL A 35 -8.46 -0.71 12.37
C VAL A 35 -9.94 -0.75 12.76
N ALA A 36 -10.28 -0.36 13.99
CA ALA A 36 -11.67 -0.35 14.44
C ALA A 36 -12.50 0.67 13.65
N VAL A 37 -11.94 1.87 13.42
CA VAL A 37 -12.58 2.90 12.58
C VAL A 37 -12.66 2.44 11.12
N LEU A 38 -11.60 1.81 10.59
CA LEU A 38 -11.60 1.29 9.22
C LEU A 38 -12.64 0.19 9.02
N LYS A 39 -12.77 -0.76 9.96
CA LYS A 39 -13.80 -1.81 9.92
C LYS A 39 -15.20 -1.22 9.97
N ALA A 40 -15.45 -0.28 10.86
CA ALA A 40 -16.74 0.40 10.96
C ALA A 40 -17.07 1.16 9.67
N ALA A 41 -16.10 1.85 9.07
CA ALA A 41 -16.27 2.53 7.80
C ALA A 41 -16.53 1.53 6.66
N ALA A 42 -15.78 0.44 6.58
CA ALA A 42 -15.96 -0.61 5.57
C ALA A 42 -17.33 -1.29 5.69
N ALA A 43 -17.81 -1.55 6.91
CA ALA A 43 -19.13 -2.12 7.16
C ALA A 43 -20.27 -1.21 6.65
N ASN A 44 -20.07 0.11 6.70
CA ASN A 44 -21.01 1.11 6.22
C ASN A 44 -20.80 1.50 4.74
N ALA A 45 -19.69 1.07 4.13
CA ALA A 45 -19.41 1.35 2.74
C ALA A 45 -20.44 0.65 1.85
N LYS A 46 -20.83 1.34 0.77
CA LYS A 46 -21.64 0.72 -0.26
C LYS A 46 -20.85 -0.44 -0.85
N VAL A 47 -21.55 -1.54 -1.04
CA VAL A 47 -21.04 -2.72 -1.72
C VAL A 47 -20.65 -2.31 -3.14
N ASP A 48 -19.38 -2.49 -3.51
CA ASP A 48 -18.90 -2.18 -4.86
C ASP A 48 -19.44 -3.22 -5.87
N GLN A 49 -19.21 -3.01 -7.17
CA GLN A 49 -19.68 -3.88 -8.26
C GLN A 49 -19.33 -5.37 -8.04
N ASP A 50 -18.22 -5.64 -7.34
CA ASP A 50 -17.74 -6.99 -7.01
C ASP A 50 -18.33 -7.59 -5.72
N GLN A 51 -19.41 -7.02 -5.19
CA GLN A 51 -20.06 -7.43 -3.94
C GLN A 51 -19.20 -7.33 -2.67
N ARG A 52 -18.02 -6.70 -2.75
CA ARG A 52 -17.09 -6.56 -1.62
C ARG A 52 -17.24 -5.19 -0.97
N ARG A 53 -17.13 -5.18 0.36
CA ARG A 53 -17.02 -3.95 1.16
C ARG A 53 -15.54 -3.61 1.30
N SER A 54 -15.09 -2.65 0.51
CA SER A 54 -13.72 -2.12 0.58
C SER A 54 -13.73 -0.60 0.61
N LEU A 55 -12.75 -0.04 1.29
CA LEU A 55 -12.46 1.38 1.28
C LEU A 55 -11.31 1.62 0.33
N HIS A 56 -11.40 2.68 -0.47
CA HIS A 56 -10.37 3.09 -1.40
C HIS A 56 -10.27 4.60 -1.47
N SER A 57 -9.04 5.08 -1.64
CA SER A 57 -8.73 6.48 -1.89
C SER A 57 -7.57 6.54 -2.87
N VAL A 58 -7.82 7.07 -4.06
CA VAL A 58 -6.82 7.22 -5.12
C VAL A 58 -6.77 8.67 -5.51
N ARG A 59 -5.59 9.27 -5.34
CA ARG A 59 -5.23 10.58 -5.85
C ARG A 59 -4.12 10.43 -6.86
N TRP A 60 -4.39 10.85 -8.08
CA TRP A 60 -3.47 10.67 -9.18
C TRP A 60 -3.23 11.99 -9.92
N ILE A 61 -1.94 12.36 -10.04
CA ILE A 61 -1.45 13.44 -10.87
C ILE A 61 -0.52 12.80 -11.92
N PRO A 62 -0.94 12.73 -13.19
CA PRO A 62 -0.18 12.07 -14.25
C PRO A 62 1.28 12.52 -14.29
N LEU A 63 2.21 11.56 -14.31
CA LEU A 63 3.66 11.78 -14.41
C LEU A 63 4.30 12.55 -13.23
N VAL A 64 3.55 12.84 -12.18
CA VAL A 64 4.04 13.63 -11.04
C VAL A 64 3.91 12.84 -9.74
N SER A 65 2.69 12.39 -9.42
CA SER A 65 2.45 11.70 -8.16
C SER A 65 1.27 10.75 -8.22
N LEU A 66 1.37 9.63 -7.52
CA LEU A 66 0.29 8.70 -7.24
C LEU A 66 0.19 8.55 -5.72
N ASN A 67 -1.01 8.57 -5.17
CA ASN A 67 -1.28 8.12 -3.81
C ASN A 67 -2.51 7.23 -3.89
N ALA A 68 -2.39 5.98 -3.47
CA ALA A 68 -3.48 5.03 -3.43
C ALA A 68 -3.50 4.36 -2.07
N GLU A 69 -4.67 4.27 -1.46
CA GLU A 69 -4.90 3.57 -0.19
C GLU A 69 -6.11 2.67 -0.37
N GLY A 70 -6.05 1.48 0.21
CA GLY A 70 -7.12 0.48 0.12
C GLY A 70 -7.21 -0.33 1.39
N PHE A 71 -8.42 -0.48 1.93
CA PHE A 71 -8.71 -1.35 3.07
C PHE A 71 -9.82 -2.33 2.74
N GLY A 72 -9.66 -3.59 3.14
CA GLY A 72 -10.66 -4.62 2.90
C GLY A 72 -10.39 -5.90 3.67
N ALA A 73 -11.25 -6.89 3.46
CA ALA A 73 -10.98 -8.25 3.91
C ALA A 73 -9.74 -8.80 3.19
N ASP A 74 -8.93 -9.53 3.94
CA ASP A 74 -7.81 -10.26 3.38
C ASP A 74 -8.29 -11.58 2.79
N HIS A 75 -7.95 -11.81 1.53
CA HIS A 75 -8.43 -12.95 0.74
C HIS A 75 -7.28 -13.65 0.04
N GLU A 76 -6.06 -13.36 0.45
CA GLU A 76 -4.87 -13.91 -0.17
C GLU A 76 -4.53 -15.27 0.47
N ASP A 77 -4.23 -16.24 -0.38
CA ASP A 77 -3.96 -17.61 0.06
C ASP A 77 -2.74 -17.64 0.99
N GLY A 78 -2.89 -18.24 2.17
CA GLY A 78 -1.84 -18.32 3.18
C GLY A 78 -2.00 -17.35 4.35
N TYR A 79 -2.99 -16.45 4.30
CA TYR A 79 -3.35 -15.59 5.42
C TYR A 79 -4.57 -16.13 6.20
N PRO A 80 -4.74 -15.76 7.49
CA PRO A 80 -5.87 -16.19 8.30
C PRO A 80 -7.22 -15.78 7.68
N GLU A 81 -8.17 -16.72 7.66
CA GLU A 81 -9.55 -16.41 7.25
C GLU A 81 -10.16 -15.35 8.18
N GLY A 82 -10.92 -14.41 7.62
CA GLY A 82 -11.51 -13.31 8.39
C GLY A 82 -10.53 -12.17 8.74
N GLY A 83 -9.28 -12.26 8.28
CA GLY A 83 -8.30 -11.18 8.39
C GLY A 83 -8.66 -9.95 7.54
N HIS A 84 -7.94 -8.87 7.79
CA HIS A 84 -8.08 -7.60 7.08
C HIS A 84 -6.73 -7.12 6.59
N LYS A 85 -6.75 -6.39 5.47
CA LYS A 85 -5.54 -5.74 4.95
C LYS A 85 -5.76 -4.27 4.63
N LEU A 86 -4.72 -3.49 4.87
CA LEU A 86 -4.55 -2.11 4.41
C LEU A 86 -3.35 -2.10 3.48
N GLY A 87 -3.52 -1.56 2.28
CA GLY A 87 -2.43 -1.26 1.36
C GLY A 87 -2.35 0.25 1.15
N ARG A 88 -1.14 0.79 1.16
CA ARG A 88 -0.82 2.16 0.77
C ARG A 88 0.26 2.15 -0.30
N VAL A 89 0.11 2.97 -1.32
CA VAL A 89 1.09 3.14 -2.40
C VAL A 89 1.25 4.62 -2.67
N GLN A 90 2.47 5.10 -2.60
CA GLN A 90 2.87 6.45 -2.97
C GLN A 90 3.89 6.38 -4.09
N GLY A 91 3.68 7.14 -5.14
CA GLY A 91 4.56 7.19 -6.29
C GLY A 91 4.92 8.63 -6.63
N TRP A 92 6.17 8.85 -7.04
CA TRP A 92 6.67 10.17 -7.40
C TRP A 92 7.51 10.15 -8.67
N GLY A 93 7.47 11.28 -9.38
CA GLY A 93 8.26 11.53 -10.58
C GLY A 93 7.60 10.99 -11.87
N PRO A 94 8.30 11.16 -13.01
CA PRO A 94 7.81 10.72 -14.30
C PRO A 94 7.47 9.23 -14.28
N LEU A 95 6.22 8.89 -14.62
CA LEU A 95 5.70 7.52 -14.58
C LEU A 95 5.93 6.80 -13.23
N TYR A 96 5.94 7.54 -12.12
CA TYR A 96 6.18 7.03 -10.76
C TYR A 96 7.48 6.21 -10.67
N CYS A 97 8.57 6.77 -11.19
CA CYS A 97 9.87 6.11 -11.18
C CYS A 97 10.36 5.79 -9.75
N ALA A 98 9.91 6.54 -8.75
CA ALA A 98 10.04 6.18 -7.35
C ALA A 98 8.66 5.75 -6.80
N LEU A 99 8.60 4.60 -6.12
CA LEU A 99 7.41 4.06 -5.49
C LEU A 99 7.77 3.63 -4.06
N ASP A 100 6.92 4.00 -3.12
CA ASP A 100 6.94 3.54 -1.74
C ASP A 100 5.57 2.91 -1.47
N SER A 101 5.54 1.71 -0.92
CA SER A 101 4.31 1.01 -0.62
C SER A 101 4.40 0.31 0.71
N GLU A 102 3.27 0.25 1.40
CA GLU A 102 3.16 -0.33 2.72
C GLU A 102 1.88 -1.16 2.81
N GLU A 103 2.01 -2.37 3.31
CA GLU A 103 0.91 -3.30 3.50
C GLU A 103 0.88 -3.72 4.98
N TRP A 104 -0.31 -3.76 5.56
CA TRP A 104 -0.54 -4.21 6.93
C TRP A 104 -1.61 -5.28 6.92
N HIS A 105 -1.37 -6.34 7.68
CA HIS A 105 -2.28 -7.46 7.80
C HIS A 105 -2.65 -7.70 9.27
N TRP A 106 -3.96 -7.77 9.52
CA TRP A 106 -4.55 -8.07 10.82
C TRP A 106 -5.31 -9.38 10.77
N ASP A 107 -5.27 -10.12 11.87
CA ASP A 107 -6.07 -11.34 12.02
C ASP A 107 -7.54 -11.01 12.32
N GLU A 108 -8.36 -12.05 12.48
CA GLU A 108 -9.77 -11.93 12.86
C GLU A 108 -10.00 -11.20 14.20
N ASN A 109 -8.97 -11.17 15.07
CA ASN A 109 -8.99 -10.56 16.39
C ASN A 109 -8.40 -9.14 16.42
N ASP A 110 -8.18 -8.52 15.26
CA ASP A 110 -7.57 -7.19 15.11
C ASP A 110 -6.13 -7.08 15.61
N ALA A 111 -5.44 -8.21 15.78
CA ALA A 111 -4.02 -8.21 16.08
C ALA A 111 -3.21 -8.06 14.79
N LEU A 112 -2.40 -7.00 14.71
CA LEU A 112 -1.42 -6.85 13.64
C LEU A 112 -0.40 -7.99 13.76
N TYR A 113 -0.28 -8.79 12.71
CA TYR A 113 0.68 -9.90 12.66
C TYR A 113 1.72 -9.74 11.55
N GLU A 114 1.43 -8.96 10.51
CA GLU A 114 2.37 -8.75 9.41
C GLU A 114 2.29 -7.31 8.88
N ARG A 115 3.45 -6.76 8.54
CA ARG A 115 3.60 -5.47 7.89
C ARG A 115 4.74 -5.54 6.88
N GLU A 116 4.48 -5.16 5.65
CA GLU A 116 5.47 -5.14 4.59
C GLU A 116 5.65 -3.71 4.06
N GLU A 117 6.90 -3.28 3.92
CA GLU A 117 7.27 -2.00 3.32
C GLU A 117 8.11 -2.31 2.07
N ARG A 118 7.73 -1.78 0.90
CA ARG A 118 8.49 -1.92 -0.34
C ARG A 118 8.80 -0.55 -0.91
N PHE A 119 10.08 -0.30 -1.16
CA PHE A 119 10.57 0.92 -1.78
C PHE A 119 11.31 0.60 -3.07
N HIS A 120 10.90 1.23 -4.17
CA HIS A 120 11.40 1.00 -5.51
C HIS A 120 11.85 2.33 -6.11
N VAL A 121 13.00 2.34 -6.78
CA VAL A 121 13.53 3.52 -7.48
C VAL A 121 13.93 3.14 -8.89
N LEU A 122 13.74 4.10 -9.80
CA LEU A 122 13.96 3.96 -11.24
C LEU A 122 13.28 2.70 -11.80
N TRP A 123 11.98 2.54 -11.54
CA TRP A 123 11.18 1.40 -12.00
C TRP A 123 11.72 0.04 -11.53
N GLY A 124 12.31 -0.01 -10.33
CA GLY A 124 12.80 -1.23 -9.70
C GLY A 124 14.27 -1.54 -9.96
N LEU A 125 15.05 -0.63 -10.57
CA LEU A 125 16.51 -0.77 -10.63
C LEU A 125 17.11 -0.88 -9.22
N TYR A 126 16.56 -0.12 -8.29
CA TYR A 126 16.76 -0.35 -6.87
C TYR A 126 15.44 -0.77 -6.24
N ARG A 127 15.50 -1.82 -5.42
CA ARG A 127 14.38 -2.30 -4.61
C ARG A 127 14.85 -2.56 -3.19
N LYS A 128 14.05 -2.16 -2.22
CA LYS A 128 14.22 -2.49 -0.81
C LYS A 128 12.88 -2.97 -0.27
N ASP A 129 12.83 -4.19 0.24
CA ASP A 129 11.67 -4.76 0.90
C ASP A 129 11.99 -4.94 2.38
N THR A 130 11.11 -4.52 3.27
CA THR A 130 11.21 -4.76 4.71
C THR A 130 9.94 -5.46 5.16
N LEU A 131 10.09 -6.69 5.64
CA LEU A 131 8.99 -7.50 6.16
C LEU A 131 9.09 -7.57 7.68
N HIS A 132 8.01 -7.22 8.36
CA HIS A 132 7.85 -7.31 9.80
C HIS A 132 6.77 -8.35 10.11
N VAL A 133 7.15 -9.43 10.78
CA VAL A 133 6.24 -10.51 11.18
C VAL A 133 6.22 -10.63 12.70
N ARG A 134 5.02 -10.70 13.27
CA ARG A 134 4.80 -10.96 14.69
C ARG A 134 4.99 -12.45 14.96
N THR A 135 5.79 -12.74 15.97
CA THR A 135 6.05 -14.10 16.46
C THR A 135 5.73 -14.19 17.94
N ASP A 136 5.67 -15.39 18.51
CA ASP A 136 5.50 -15.62 19.95
C ASP A 136 6.57 -14.91 20.80
N ARG A 137 7.71 -14.55 20.20
CA ARG A 137 8.85 -13.90 20.86
C ARG A 137 8.96 -12.41 20.55
N GLY A 138 7.93 -11.81 19.94
CA GLY A 138 7.91 -10.40 19.52
C GLY A 138 8.05 -10.23 18.02
N TRP A 139 8.47 -9.03 17.58
CA TRP A 139 8.59 -8.68 16.17
C TRP A 139 9.90 -9.17 15.56
N ARG A 140 9.78 -9.88 14.43
CA ARG A 140 10.90 -10.21 13.56
C ARG A 140 10.88 -9.25 12.37
N SER A 141 12.03 -8.70 12.01
CA SER A 141 12.18 -7.87 10.81
C SER A 141 13.20 -8.51 9.85
N GLN A 142 12.87 -8.52 8.57
CA GLN A 142 13.73 -8.97 7.49
C GLN A 142 13.79 -7.89 6.44
N THR A 143 14.98 -7.37 6.16
CA THR A 143 15.19 -6.40 5.09
C THR A 143 15.95 -7.05 3.94
N LYS A 144 15.41 -6.97 2.73
CA LYS A 144 16.07 -7.35 1.49
C LYS A 144 16.29 -6.11 0.66
N SER A 145 17.47 -5.99 0.06
CA SER A 145 17.71 -4.95 -0.93
C SER A 145 18.39 -5.53 -2.14
N ARG A 146 18.04 -4.99 -3.31
CA ARG A 146 18.51 -5.46 -4.60
C ARG A 146 18.82 -4.28 -5.49
N TRP A 147 19.99 -4.36 -6.14
CA TRP A 147 20.33 -3.54 -7.29
C TRP A 147 20.31 -4.41 -8.54
N LEU A 148 19.41 -4.10 -9.45
CA LEU A 148 19.42 -4.64 -10.80
C LEU A 148 20.37 -3.80 -11.64
N TRP A 149 21.64 -4.20 -11.67
CA TRP A 149 22.56 -3.70 -12.68
C TRP A 149 22.21 -4.36 -14.02
N PHE A 150 22.34 -3.64 -15.13
CA PHE A 150 22.11 -4.14 -16.49
C PHE A 150 22.95 -5.40 -16.86
N PHE A 151 23.84 -5.88 -15.98
CA PHE A 151 24.75 -7.00 -16.18
C PHE A 151 24.73 -8.09 -15.07
N GLY A 152 23.74 -8.10 -14.17
CA GLY A 152 23.59 -9.13 -13.13
C GLY A 152 23.16 -8.57 -11.78
N GLY A 153 22.28 -9.28 -11.08
CA GLY A 153 21.75 -8.87 -9.77
C GLY A 153 22.61 -9.40 -8.61
N SER A 154 22.78 -8.58 -7.57
CA SER A 154 23.24 -9.03 -6.26
C SER A 154 22.14 -8.76 -5.25
N ASP A 155 21.69 -9.83 -4.59
CA ASP A 155 20.69 -9.74 -3.52
C ASP A 155 21.46 -9.67 -2.20
N VAL A 156 21.17 -8.64 -1.40
CA VAL A 156 21.73 -8.50 -0.05
C VAL A 156 20.59 -8.68 0.94
N GLU A 157 20.65 -9.76 1.71
CA GLU A 157 19.69 -10.07 2.76
C GLU A 157 20.27 -9.68 4.13
N HIS A 158 19.58 -8.76 4.81
CA HIS A 158 19.88 -8.38 6.18
C HIS A 158 18.75 -8.89 7.08
N SER A 159 19.01 -9.96 7.82
CA SER A 159 18.12 -10.39 8.90
C SER A 159 18.53 -9.70 10.20
N ALA A 160 17.72 -8.77 10.68
CA ALA A 160 17.89 -8.22 12.03
C ALA A 160 17.06 -9.07 13.00
N SER A 161 17.73 -9.92 13.79
CA SER A 161 17.04 -10.66 14.84
C SER A 161 16.85 -9.77 16.07
N LYS A 162 15.57 -9.63 16.48
CA LYS A 162 15.05 -8.93 17.67
C LYS A 162 15.13 -7.40 17.63
N VAL A 163 13.98 -6.78 17.39
CA VAL A 163 13.68 -5.44 17.95
C VAL A 163 13.15 -5.71 19.37
N ALA A 164 13.95 -5.40 20.38
CA ALA A 164 13.48 -5.42 21.77
C ALA A 164 12.34 -4.40 21.95
N PRO A 165 11.36 -4.67 22.83
CA PRO A 165 10.18 -3.81 23.02
C PRO A 165 10.54 -2.39 23.44
#